data_AF-A0A7S2DK14-F1
#
_entry.id   AF-A0A7S2DK14-F1
#
_cell.length_a   1.000
_cell.length_b   1.000
_cell.length_c   1.000
_cell.angle_alpha   90.00
_cell.angle_beta   90.00
_cell.angle_gamma   90.00
#
_symmetry.space_group_name_H-M   'P 1'
#
loop_
_entity.id
_entity.type
_entity.pdbx_description
1 polymer ?
#
loop_
_entity_poly.entity_id
_entity_poly.type
_entity_poly.pdbx_seq_one_letter_code
_entity_poly.pdbx_strand_id
1 'polypeptide(L)'
;MWVKGHPELAGVGVEYSWGKAKHKFRRDVNDCVAAHLHSNIVKCFSRSEKFLPLARVRKFARKTRAYRCAYREEQPNSLADVEKLVKAYKSHRSAEVFDKKFCHAE
;
A
#
# COMPACT_ATOMS: atom_id res chain seq x y z
N MET A 1 -0.42 -24.93 -7.36
CA MET A 1 -0.94 -24.28 -6.13
C MET A 1 -1.53 -22.95 -6.53
N TRP A 2 -2.82 -22.71 -6.28
CA TRP A 2 -3.42 -21.40 -6.54
C TRP A 2 -2.78 -20.39 -5.59
N VAL A 3 -2.09 -19.38 -6.13
CA VAL A 3 -1.52 -18.29 -5.34
C VAL A 3 -2.71 -17.61 -4.66
N LYS A 4 -2.81 -17.70 -3.32
CA LYS A 4 -3.79 -16.92 -2.56
C LYS A 4 -3.68 -15.48 -3.04
N GLY A 5 -4.75 -14.95 -3.63
CA GLY A 5 -4.72 -13.60 -4.20
C GLY A 5 -4.35 -12.61 -3.12
N HIS A 6 -3.12 -12.10 -3.18
CA HIS A 6 -2.65 -11.06 -2.26
C HIS A 6 -3.44 -9.79 -2.56
N PRO A 7 -4.33 -9.34 -1.66
CA PRO A 7 -5.19 -8.18 -1.92
C PRO A 7 -4.35 -6.94 -2.27
N GLU A 8 -3.12 -6.84 -1.75
CA GLU A 8 -2.18 -5.77 -2.04
C GLU A 8 -1.85 -5.63 -3.54
N LEU A 9 -2.05 -6.68 -4.34
CA LEU A 9 -1.84 -6.73 -5.79
C LEU A 9 -2.99 -6.15 -6.62
N ALA A 10 -4.15 -5.90 -6.02
CA ALA A 10 -5.36 -5.37 -6.68
C ALA A 10 -5.14 -4.03 -7.45
N GLY A 11 -3.96 -3.43 -7.28
CA GLY A 11 -3.49 -2.34 -8.12
C GLY A 11 -3.83 -0.97 -7.57
N VAL A 12 -2.98 0.01 -7.91
CA VAL A 12 -3.19 1.45 -7.66
C VAL A 12 -3.50 1.81 -6.18
N GLY A 13 -3.26 0.89 -5.24
CA GLY A 13 -3.57 1.10 -3.83
C GLY A 13 -5.06 1.00 -3.47
N VAL A 14 -5.87 0.28 -4.26
CA VAL A 14 -7.32 0.10 -4.02
C VAL A 14 -7.59 -0.47 -2.64
N GLU A 15 -6.93 -1.57 -2.26
CA GLU A 15 -7.11 -2.18 -0.93
C GLU A 15 -6.71 -1.26 0.22
N TYR A 16 -5.62 -0.51 0.09
CA TYR A 16 -5.22 0.45 1.12
C TYR A 16 -6.21 1.61 1.24
N SER A 17 -6.78 2.04 0.11
CA SER A 17 -7.83 3.07 0.08
C SER A 17 -9.09 2.55 0.75
N TRP A 18 -9.48 1.32 0.45
CA TRP A 18 -10.62 0.64 1.05
C TRP A 18 -10.43 0.44 2.55
N GLY A 19 -9.29 -0.08 2.99
CA GLY A 19 -8.97 -0.28 4.40
C GLY A 19 -9.03 1.03 5.19
N LYS A 20 -8.56 2.14 4.62
CA LYS A 20 -8.63 3.45 5.29
C LYS A 20 -10.05 4.00 5.34
N ALA A 21 -10.81 3.90 4.24
CA ALA A 21 -12.22 4.31 4.21
C ALA A 21 -13.07 3.49 5.19
N LYS A 22 -12.86 2.17 5.23
CA LYS A 22 -13.53 1.26 6.16
C LYS A 22 -13.25 1.59 7.62
N HIS A 23 -12.00 1.96 7.95
CA HIS A 23 -11.65 2.41 9.30
C HIS A 23 -12.39 3.70 9.67
N LYS A 24 -12.46 4.68 8.76
CA LYS A 24 -13.20 5.93 8.98
C LYS A 24 -14.70 5.67 9.15
N PHE A 25 -15.26 4.84 8.28
CA PHE A 25 -16.66 4.42 8.35
C PHE A 25 -16.98 3.83 9.72
N ARG A 26 -16.22 2.83 10.16
CA ARG A 26 -16.46 2.11 11.42
C ARG A 26 -16.32 2.99 12.67
N ARG A 27 -15.42 3.97 12.67
CA ARG A 27 -15.19 4.82 13.85
C ARG A 27 -16.11 6.02 13.92
N ASP A 28 -16.37 6.68 12.79
CA ASP A 28 -16.82 8.07 12.82
C ASP A 28 -18.08 8.35 11.96
N VAL A 29 -18.45 7.47 11.02
CA VAL A 29 -19.50 7.76 10.01
C VAL A 29 -20.66 6.77 10.06
N ASN A 30 -20.43 5.55 10.57
CA ASN A 30 -21.47 4.54 10.65
C ASN A 30 -22.50 4.88 11.74
N ASP A 31 -23.70 5.27 11.31
CA ASP A 31 -24.87 5.54 12.14
C ASP A 31 -25.78 4.32 12.35
N CYS A 32 -25.39 3.16 11.80
CA CYS A 32 -26.17 1.91 11.81
C CYS A 32 -27.56 2.03 11.17
N VAL A 33 -27.80 3.03 10.31
CA VAL A 33 -29.05 3.20 9.56
C VAL A 33 -28.87 2.66 8.15
N ALA A 34 -29.61 1.60 7.79
CA ALA A 34 -29.48 0.93 6.50
C ALA A 34 -29.69 1.86 5.30
N ALA A 35 -30.66 2.79 5.39
CA ALA A 35 -30.93 3.78 4.35
C ALA A 35 -29.75 4.74 4.08
N HIS A 36 -28.91 5.00 5.07
CA HIS A 36 -27.75 5.89 4.95
C HIS A 36 -26.46 5.17 4.56
N LEU A 37 -26.48 3.84 4.42
CA LEU A 37 -25.27 3.05 4.22
C LEU A 37 -24.44 3.54 3.03
N HIS A 38 -25.07 3.73 1.87
CA HIS A 38 -24.37 4.13 0.66
C HIS A 38 -23.78 5.55 0.78
N SER A 39 -24.55 6.50 1.29
CA SER A 39 -24.08 7.88 1.47
C SER A 39 -22.93 7.96 2.47
N ASN A 40 -22.98 7.18 3.55
CA ASN A 40 -21.93 7.08 4.56
C ASN A 40 -20.65 6.44 4.00
N ILE A 41 -20.77 5.44 3.11
CA ILE A 41 -19.61 4.88 2.40
C ILE A 41 -18.99 5.93 1.47
N VAL A 42 -19.78 6.60 0.63
CA VAL A 42 -19.27 7.61 -0.32
C VAL A 42 -18.58 8.77 0.41
N LYS A 43 -19.12 9.22 1.55
CA LYS A 43 -18.47 10.23 2.42
C LYS A 43 -17.06 9.81 2.82
N CYS A 44 -16.82 8.54 3.13
CA CYS A 44 -15.50 8.04 3.51
C CYS A 44 -14.46 8.07 2.38
N PHE A 45 -14.91 8.09 1.12
CA PHE A 45 -14.07 8.27 -0.06
C PHE A 45 -13.98 9.72 -0.56
N SER A 46 -14.75 10.63 0.05
CA SER A 46 -14.81 12.01 -0.39
C SER A 46 -13.45 12.71 -0.27
N ARG A 47 -13.07 13.41 -1.35
CA ARG A 47 -11.86 14.25 -1.39
C ARG A 47 -12.06 15.56 -0.61
N SER A 48 -13.29 16.07 -0.52
CA SER A 48 -13.60 17.35 0.15
C SER A 48 -13.35 17.27 1.66
N GLU A 49 -13.70 16.15 2.28
CA GLU A 49 -13.50 15.92 3.71
C GLU A 49 -12.08 15.47 4.07
N LYS A 50 -11.16 15.47 3.10
CA LYS A 50 -9.73 15.19 3.26
C LYS A 50 -9.41 13.85 3.96
N PHE A 51 -10.32 12.88 3.98
CA PHE A 51 -10.07 11.55 4.57
C PHE A 51 -9.11 10.71 3.72
N LEU A 52 -9.24 10.80 2.40
CA LEU A 52 -8.34 10.20 1.42
C LEU A 52 -7.76 11.29 0.52
N PRO A 53 -6.84 12.12 1.04
CA PRO A 53 -6.23 13.16 0.23
C PRO A 53 -5.36 12.54 -0.86
N LEU A 54 -5.17 13.26 -1.96
CA LEU A 54 -4.42 12.78 -3.13
C LEU A 54 -3.01 12.30 -2.76
N ALA A 55 -2.34 12.97 -1.82
CA ALA A 55 -1.03 12.55 -1.31
C ALA A 55 -1.04 11.14 -0.70
N ARG A 56 -2.12 10.77 -0.01
CA ARG A 56 -2.30 9.44 0.60
C ARG A 56 -2.61 8.38 -0.46
N VAL A 57 -3.51 8.68 -1.40
CA VAL A 57 -3.80 7.78 -2.53
C VAL A 57 -2.52 7.50 -3.33
N ARG A 58 -1.72 8.53 -3.62
CA ARG A 58 -0.40 8.38 -4.26
C ARG A 58 0.56 7.51 -3.43
N LYS A 59 0.55 7.64 -2.09
CA LYS A 59 1.34 6.79 -1.18
C LYS A 59 0.91 5.32 -1.28
N PHE A 60 -0.39 5.05 -1.33
CA PHE A 60 -0.94 3.71 -1.49
C PHE A 60 -0.59 3.11 -2.86
N ALA A 61 -0.73 3.88 -3.93
CA ALA A 61 -0.35 3.45 -5.27
C ALA A 61 1.16 3.12 -5.36
N ARG A 62 2.02 3.92 -4.72
CA ARG A 62 3.47 3.61 -4.61
C ARG A 62 3.72 2.31 -3.85
N LYS A 63 3.01 2.07 -2.74
CA LYS A 63 3.14 0.83 -1.96
C LYS A 63 2.75 -0.37 -2.82
N THR A 64 1.58 -0.36 -3.46
CA THR A 64 1.16 -1.45 -4.35
C THR A 64 2.13 -1.70 -5.51
N ARG A 65 2.73 -0.66 -6.11
CA ARG A 65 3.77 -0.86 -7.13
C ARG A 65 5.01 -1.56 -6.59
N ALA A 66 5.48 -1.18 -5.39
CA ALA A 66 6.62 -1.84 -4.76
C ALA A 66 6.33 -3.34 -4.49
N TYR A 67 5.13 -3.66 -4.02
CA TYR A 67 4.69 -5.05 -3.86
C TYR A 67 4.65 -5.77 -5.21
N ARG A 68 4.05 -5.17 -6.25
CA ARG A 68 4.02 -5.77 -7.59
C ARG A 68 5.40 -6.08 -8.16
N CYS A 69 6.39 -5.20 -7.98
CA CYS A 69 7.77 -5.47 -8.38
C CYS A 69 8.36 -6.66 -7.62
N ALA A 70 8.22 -6.68 -6.29
CA ALA A 70 8.72 -7.77 -5.46
C ALA A 70 8.09 -9.14 -5.81
N TYR A 71 6.80 -9.17 -6.17
CA TYR A 71 6.11 -10.40 -6.60
C TYR A 71 6.39 -10.82 -8.05
N ARG A 72 6.94 -9.94 -8.91
CA ARG A 72 7.19 -10.22 -10.33
C ARG A 72 8.56 -10.86 -10.57
N GLU A 73 9.55 -10.54 -9.72
CA GLU A 73 10.94 -10.97 -9.91
C GLU A 73 11.31 -12.26 -9.16
N GLU A 74 10.61 -12.60 -8.07
CA GLU A 74 10.79 -13.86 -7.34
C GLU A 74 9.42 -14.31 -6.84
N GLN A 75 9.08 -15.61 -6.94
CA GLN A 75 7.93 -16.16 -6.23
C GLN A 75 8.24 -16.22 -4.72
N PRO A 76 7.64 -15.39 -3.86
CA PRO A 76 7.90 -15.42 -2.42
C PRO A 76 6.72 -16.10 -1.71
N ASN A 77 7.00 -17.15 -0.95
CA ASN A 77 5.98 -17.91 -0.21
C ASN A 77 5.52 -17.22 1.10
N SER A 78 6.01 -16.01 1.41
CA SER A 78 5.60 -15.26 2.62
C SER A 78 5.72 -13.74 2.50
N LEU A 79 4.94 -13.00 3.30
CA LEU A 79 4.94 -11.53 3.37
C LEU A 79 6.28 -10.96 3.87
N ALA A 80 7.01 -11.73 4.69
CA ALA A 80 8.32 -11.34 5.22
C ALA A 80 9.38 -11.26 4.10
N ASP A 81 9.31 -12.14 3.10
CA ASP A 81 10.26 -12.16 1.99
C ASP A 81 10.05 -10.95 1.07
N VAL A 82 8.80 -10.58 0.84
CA VAL A 82 8.44 -9.34 0.12
C VAL A 82 8.98 -8.10 0.83
N GLU A 83 8.88 -8.04 2.16
CA GLU A 83 9.41 -6.92 2.93
C GLU A 83 10.95 -6.85 2.89
N LYS A 84 11.64 -8.00 2.91
CA LYS A 84 13.09 -8.08 2.71
C LYS A 84 13.50 -7.58 1.31
N LEU A 85 12.81 -8.03 0.26
CA LEU A 85 13.07 -7.59 -1.12
C LEU A 85 12.85 -6.07 -1.26
N VAL A 86 11.72 -5.55 -0.79
CA VAL A 86 11.44 -4.11 -0.80
C VAL A 86 12.51 -3.32 -0.03
N LYS A 87 13.07 -3.87 1.05
CA LYS A 87 14.18 -3.25 1.78
C LYS A 87 15.47 -3.23 0.94
N ALA A 88 15.82 -4.35 0.29
CA ALA A 88 17.00 -4.44 -0.59
C ALA A 88 16.94 -3.43 -1.75
N TYR A 89 15.82 -3.35 -2.48
CA TYR A 89 15.67 -2.37 -3.57
C TYR A 89 15.77 -0.91 -3.10
N LYS A 90 15.41 -0.61 -1.84
CA LYS A 90 15.56 0.74 -1.28
C LYS A 90 17.02 1.08 -0.99
N SER A 91 17.83 0.11 -0.56
CA SER A 91 19.27 0.33 -0.32
C SER A 91 20.07 0.45 -1.62
N HIS A 92 19.63 -0.16 -2.71
CA HIS A 92 20.29 -0.06 -4.02
C HIS A 92 20.12 1.30 -4.74
N ARG A 93 19.57 2.33 -4.08
CA ARG A 93 19.39 3.66 -4.69
C ARG A 93 20.70 4.34 -5.10
N SER A 94 21.78 4.11 -4.38
CA SER A 94 23.12 4.56 -4.77
C SER A 94 24.18 3.60 -4.22
N ALA A 95 25.31 3.49 -4.93
CA ALA A 95 26.47 2.74 -4.48
C ALA A 95 26.96 3.22 -3.09
N GLU A 96 26.81 4.51 -2.81
CA GLU A 96 27.08 5.08 -1.48
C GLU A 96 26.19 4.50 -0.36
N VAL A 97 24.98 4.02 -0.67
CA VAL A 97 24.05 3.47 0.32
C VAL A 97 24.21 1.96 0.50
N PHE A 98 24.47 1.20 -0.58
CA PHE A 98 24.60 -0.26 -0.48
C PHE A 98 26.05 -0.75 -0.36
N ASP A 99 27.03 0.03 -0.83
CA ASP A 99 28.44 -0.36 -0.85
C ASP A 99 29.38 0.83 -0.57
N LYS A 100 29.05 1.57 0.49
CA LYS A 100 29.81 2.73 0.95
C LYS A 100 31.30 2.43 1.12
N LYS A 101 31.62 1.26 1.66
CA LYS A 101 33.01 0.86 1.93
C LYS A 101 33.80 0.72 0.64
N PHE A 102 33.23 0.13 -0.40
CA PHE A 102 33.88 0.08 -1.71
C PHE A 102 34.01 1.46 -2.35
N CYS A 103 32.98 2.31 -2.24
CA CYS A 103 33.03 3.68 -2.79
C CYS A 103 34.08 4.60 -2.13
N HIS A 104 34.52 4.28 -0.91
CA HIS A 104 35.49 5.09 -0.15
C HIS A 104 36.70 4.27 0.31
N ALA A 105 37.00 3.14 -0.35
CA ALA A 105 38.22 2.40 -0.10
C ALA A 105 39.40 3.17 -0.73
N GLU A 106 40.46 3.40 0.06
CA GLU A 106 41.75 3.94 -0.40
C GLU A 106 42.56 2.88 -1.17
#